data_AF-A0A376S9A7-F1
#
_entry.id   AF-A0A376S9A7-F1
#
_cell.length_a   1.000
_cell.length_b   1.000
_cell.length_c   1.000
_cell.angle_alpha   90.00
_cell.angle_beta   90.00
_cell.angle_gamma   90.00
#
_symmetry.space_group_name_H-M   'P 1'
#
loop_
_entity.id
_entity.type
_entity.pdbx_description
1 polymer ?
#
loop_
_entity_poly.entity_id
_entity_poly.type
_entity_poly.pdbx_seq_one_letter_code
_entity_poly.pdbx_strand_id
1 'polypeptide(L)'
;MVVHFFLQSPSDAIFCRHLSLQYALDSLRNGKGKVNLIKHYSSVESIQQHVPLVRDAEFRSLLRHPPAGSRVIASKDFGFALDIFFCRMMANNVSHMSAILYIDNHTLSVRLRIKQSAYGQLNYVVSVYDPNDTNVAVRGTHRTARGFLSLDKFISSGPDAQTWADRYVRNCAIAFLPLLPEGVPGAIFAGIASRMPFAPIHPSAMLLIMATGQTQQLITLFKQLPILPEKEIIEIITAQNSVGTPALFLAMMNGHTDNVKIFMQEIQSLVDNHIIHEDNLVKLLQTKSANETPGLYISMLYGFDEIIDIFLNALTTPITQVLLSKKMVMDILAMKTRDGEPGLYAAMENNHPLCVTRFLSKVYGIAVKYNLSKINIMDLLKGATAYGTPALYIAMSKGNKDVVLSYISTLGTFAKKYSFSQCQLFTLLAAKNHDNMSAVHIAIHHNHYKTVETYYAAINVISQSLSFSADELKTYL
;
A
#
# COMPACT_ATOMS: atom_id res chain seq x y z
N MET A 1 14.99 -5.67 18.92
CA MET A 1 13.57 -6.02 18.72
C MET A 1 13.44 -7.52 18.90
N VAL A 2 12.63 -7.99 19.85
CA VAL A 2 12.39 -9.44 20.03
C VAL A 2 11.49 -9.90 18.89
N VAL A 3 11.89 -10.95 18.18
CA VAL A 3 11.10 -11.52 17.07
C VAL A 3 10.33 -12.72 17.59
N HIS A 4 9.00 -12.66 17.54
CA HIS A 4 8.12 -13.79 17.82
C HIS A 4 7.55 -14.33 16.51
N PHE A 5 7.01 -15.55 16.50
CA PHE A 5 6.41 -16.18 15.30
C PHE A 5 4.97 -16.61 15.58
N PHE A 6 4.08 -16.62 14.58
CA PHE A 6 2.70 -17.07 14.78
C PHE A 6 2.63 -18.58 15.05
N LEU A 7 1.79 -19.00 15.99
CA LEU A 7 1.48 -20.43 16.22
C LEU A 7 0.87 -21.09 14.97
N GLN A 8 0.07 -20.33 14.22
CA GLN A 8 -0.62 -20.80 13.01
C GLN A 8 0.28 -20.87 11.77
N SER A 9 1.42 -20.17 11.80
CA SER A 9 2.40 -20.11 10.71
C SER A 9 3.78 -19.80 11.30
N PRO A 10 4.55 -20.83 11.72
CA PRO A 10 5.81 -20.64 12.45
C PRO A 10 6.92 -19.93 11.65
N SER A 11 6.75 -19.77 10.34
CA SER A 11 7.63 -18.97 9.48
C SER A 11 7.31 -17.48 9.52
N ASP A 12 6.10 -17.10 9.96
CA ASP A 12 5.63 -15.72 9.92
C ASP A 12 5.87 -15.02 11.25
N ALA A 13 6.60 -13.92 11.20
CA ALA A 13 6.94 -13.15 12.38
C ALA A 13 5.78 -12.27 12.87
N ILE A 14 5.66 -12.16 14.20
CA ILE A 14 4.80 -11.19 14.88
C ILE A 14 5.57 -9.87 14.99
N PHE A 15 5.02 -8.81 14.40
CA PHE A 15 5.58 -7.46 14.42
C PHE A 15 4.79 -6.52 15.33
N CYS A 16 5.33 -5.32 15.58
CA CYS A 16 4.70 -4.27 16.38
C CYS A 16 3.25 -3.99 15.95
N ARG A 17 2.97 -3.96 14.64
CA ARG A 17 1.61 -3.77 14.10
C ARG A 17 0.59 -4.79 14.61
N HIS A 18 0.97 -6.06 14.79
CA HIS A 18 0.07 -7.09 15.30
C HIS A 18 -0.21 -6.90 16.79
N LEU A 19 0.85 -6.65 17.56
CA LEU A 19 0.77 -6.44 19.01
C LEU A 19 -0.03 -5.17 19.35
N SER A 20 0.24 -4.06 18.67
CA SER A 20 -0.50 -2.81 18.87
C SER A 20 -1.97 -2.93 18.51
N LEU A 21 -2.29 -3.59 17.39
CA LEU A 21 -3.68 -3.81 17.00
C LEU A 21 -4.40 -4.72 18.00
N GLN A 22 -3.77 -5.83 18.42
CA GLN A 22 -4.37 -6.70 19.42
C GLN A 22 -4.59 -5.98 20.76
N TYR A 23 -3.61 -5.19 21.24
CA TYR A 23 -3.76 -4.38 22.45
C TYR A 23 -4.89 -3.35 22.33
N ALA A 24 -5.01 -2.70 21.17
CA ALA A 24 -6.07 -1.74 20.92
C ALA A 24 -7.45 -2.41 21.01
N LEU A 25 -7.60 -3.59 20.41
CA LEU A 25 -8.84 -4.37 20.45
C LEU A 25 -9.16 -4.88 21.86
N ASP A 26 -8.16 -5.38 22.61
CA ASP A 26 -8.34 -5.77 24.01
C ASP A 26 -8.81 -4.58 24.87
N SER A 27 -8.31 -3.38 24.57
CA SER A 27 -8.68 -2.14 25.25
C SER A 27 -10.12 -1.72 25.02
N LEU A 28 -10.79 -2.24 23.98
CA LEU A 28 -12.19 -1.94 23.65
C LEU A 28 -13.17 -2.97 24.22
N ARG A 29 -12.75 -4.21 24.45
CA ARG A 29 -13.65 -5.31 24.86
C ARG A 29 -14.14 -5.24 26.31
N ASN A 30 -13.33 -4.71 27.23
CA ASN A 30 -13.53 -5.02 28.66
C ASN A 30 -14.47 -4.08 29.45
N GLY A 31 -15.26 -3.21 28.82
CA GLY A 31 -16.19 -2.24 29.46
C GLY A 31 -15.55 -1.16 30.35
N LYS A 32 -14.40 -1.47 30.95
CA LYS A 32 -13.49 -0.61 31.70
C LYS A 32 -12.21 -0.33 30.90
N GLY A 33 -12.07 -0.92 29.71
CA GLY A 33 -10.92 -0.83 28.80
C GLY A 33 -9.57 -1.25 29.38
N LYS A 34 -9.52 -2.03 30.47
CA LYS A 34 -8.25 -2.53 31.03
C LYS A 34 -7.77 -3.74 30.24
N VAL A 35 -6.46 -3.80 29.98
CA VAL A 35 -5.78 -4.94 29.35
C VAL A 35 -4.88 -5.61 30.39
N ASN A 36 -4.92 -6.93 30.47
CA ASN A 36 -4.04 -7.70 31.36
C ASN A 36 -2.75 -8.05 30.63
N LEU A 37 -1.80 -7.10 30.63
CA LEU A 37 -0.52 -7.24 29.93
C LEU A 37 0.31 -8.42 30.43
N ILE A 38 0.34 -8.67 31.75
CA ILE A 38 1.08 -9.79 32.33
C ILE A 38 0.53 -11.12 31.82
N LYS A 39 -0.79 -11.28 31.72
CA LYS A 39 -1.39 -12.54 31.25
C LYS A 39 -1.13 -12.81 29.77
N HIS A 40 -1.20 -11.78 28.93
CA HIS A 40 -1.29 -11.95 27.48
C HIS A 40 -0.01 -11.60 26.71
N TYR A 41 0.93 -10.86 27.33
CA TYR A 41 2.06 -10.27 26.63
C TYR A 41 3.41 -10.43 27.36
N SER A 42 3.50 -11.29 28.37
CA SER A 42 4.72 -11.46 29.21
C SER A 42 5.67 -12.55 28.74
N SER A 43 5.17 -13.55 28.00
CA SER A 43 5.97 -14.65 27.45
C SER A 43 5.67 -14.88 25.96
N VAL A 44 6.58 -15.56 25.28
CA VAL A 44 6.43 -15.95 23.87
C VAL A 44 5.14 -16.73 23.67
N GLU A 45 4.90 -17.74 24.51
CA GLU A 45 3.73 -18.62 24.42
C GLU A 45 2.43 -17.85 24.61
N SER A 46 2.38 -16.95 25.60
CA SER A 46 1.19 -16.13 25.84
C SER A 46 0.86 -15.21 24.66
N ILE A 47 1.88 -14.59 24.05
CA ILE A 47 1.73 -13.73 22.87
C ILE A 47 1.22 -14.55 21.69
N GLN A 48 1.84 -15.70 21.43
CA GLN A 48 1.47 -16.54 20.28
C GLN A 48 0.04 -17.05 20.35
N GLN A 49 -0.44 -17.40 21.55
CA GLN A 49 -1.81 -17.85 21.78
C GLN A 49 -2.82 -16.70 21.66
N HIS A 50 -2.39 -15.47 21.97
CA HIS A 50 -3.27 -14.30 22.07
C HIS A 50 -3.35 -13.47 20.78
N VAL A 51 -2.28 -13.45 19.97
CA VAL A 51 -2.19 -12.64 18.75
C VAL A 51 -2.40 -13.54 17.52
N PRO A 52 -3.60 -13.55 16.91
CA PRO A 52 -3.88 -14.41 15.77
C PRO A 52 -3.27 -13.88 14.47
N LEU A 53 -3.00 -14.77 13.50
CA LEU A 53 -2.42 -14.42 12.20
C LEU A 53 -3.27 -13.41 11.42
N VAL A 54 -4.60 -13.45 11.58
CA VAL A 54 -5.55 -12.53 10.94
C VAL A 54 -5.27 -11.05 11.25
N ARG A 55 -4.55 -10.74 12.34
CA ARG A 55 -4.16 -9.37 12.68
C ARG A 55 -3.36 -8.67 11.60
N ASP A 56 -2.57 -9.39 10.81
CA ASP A 56 -1.82 -8.77 9.71
C ASP A 56 -2.78 -8.23 8.63
N ALA A 57 -3.75 -9.05 8.20
CA ALA A 57 -4.76 -8.66 7.23
C ALA A 57 -5.65 -7.52 7.74
N GLU A 58 -6.06 -7.56 9.01
CA GLU A 58 -6.85 -6.49 9.62
C GLU A 58 -6.07 -5.18 9.75
N PHE A 59 -4.77 -5.23 10.08
CA PHE A 59 -3.95 -4.03 10.11
C PHE A 59 -3.79 -3.42 8.71
N ARG A 60 -3.58 -4.24 7.68
CA ARG A 60 -3.57 -3.76 6.29
C ARG A 60 -4.92 -3.14 5.91
N SER A 61 -6.03 -3.76 6.31
CA SER A 61 -7.37 -3.21 6.10
C SER A 61 -7.55 -1.86 6.80
N LEU A 62 -6.99 -1.68 8.00
CA LEU A 62 -7.02 -0.42 8.73
C LEU A 62 -6.28 0.69 7.98
N LEU A 63 -5.15 0.39 7.33
CA LEU A 63 -4.41 1.39 6.54
C LEU A 63 -5.07 1.69 5.18
N ARG A 64 -5.72 0.68 4.56
CA ARG A 64 -6.49 0.85 3.31
C ARG A 64 -7.80 1.62 3.54
N HIS A 65 -8.41 1.42 4.70
CA HIS A 65 -9.66 2.06 5.09
C HIS A 65 -9.52 2.71 6.48
N PRO A 66 -8.76 3.81 6.58
CA PRO A 66 -8.55 4.52 7.84
C PRO A 66 -9.91 4.93 8.44
N PRO A 67 -10.13 4.70 9.75
CA PRO A 67 -11.37 5.07 10.41
C PRO A 67 -11.66 6.56 10.33
N ALA A 68 -12.94 6.93 10.45
CA ALA A 68 -13.34 8.32 10.57
C ALA A 68 -12.57 9.02 11.71
N GLY A 69 -12.09 10.23 11.44
CA GLY A 69 -11.26 10.97 12.38
C GLY A 69 -9.78 10.61 12.39
N SER A 70 -9.34 9.67 11.53
CA SER A 70 -7.91 9.48 11.27
C SER A 70 -7.26 10.77 10.80
N ARG A 71 -6.06 11.05 11.31
CA ARG A 71 -5.28 12.26 10.98
C ARG A 71 -3.79 12.05 11.15
N VAL A 72 -3.01 12.73 10.32
CA VAL A 72 -1.56 12.91 10.55
C VAL A 72 -1.33 14.24 11.27
N ILE A 73 -0.60 14.23 12.38
CA ILE A 73 -0.31 15.41 13.20
C ILE A 73 1.17 15.46 13.54
N ALA A 74 1.67 16.62 13.98
CA ALA A 74 3.01 16.67 14.58
C ALA A 74 2.98 15.95 15.94
N SER A 75 4.03 15.19 16.24
CA SER A 75 4.18 14.46 17.51
C SER A 75 4.11 15.36 18.74
N LYS A 76 4.60 16.61 18.63
CA LYS A 76 4.51 17.63 19.68
C LYS A 76 3.06 18.04 20.00
N ASP A 77 2.14 17.88 19.04
CA ASP A 77 0.73 18.25 19.20
C ASP A 77 -0.14 17.07 19.67
N PHE A 78 0.48 15.95 20.08
CA PHE A 78 -0.21 14.75 20.55
C PHE A 78 -1.26 15.06 21.63
N GLY A 79 -0.88 15.78 22.68
CA GLY A 79 -1.77 16.14 23.78
C GLY A 79 -2.93 17.04 23.37
N PHE A 80 -2.72 17.92 22.38
CA PHE A 80 -3.79 18.72 21.79
C PHE A 80 -4.79 17.84 21.03
N ALA A 81 -4.30 16.87 20.25
CA ALA A 81 -5.16 15.89 19.61
C ALA A 81 -5.94 15.05 20.63
N LEU A 82 -5.32 14.67 21.75
CA LEU A 82 -6.00 13.98 22.84
C LEU A 82 -7.12 14.82 23.46
N ASP A 83 -6.91 16.12 23.68
CA ASP A 83 -7.94 17.05 24.16
C ASP A 83 -9.19 17.01 23.25
N ILE A 84 -8.98 17.08 21.93
CA ILE A 84 -10.05 16.99 20.95
C ILE A 84 -10.78 15.65 21.04
N PHE A 85 -10.05 14.53 21.07
CA PHE A 85 -10.67 13.20 21.19
C PHE A 85 -11.48 13.06 22.49
N PHE A 86 -10.94 13.50 23.63
CA PHE A 86 -11.66 13.48 24.90
C PHE A 86 -12.91 14.37 24.89
N CYS A 87 -12.86 15.54 24.25
CA CYS A 87 -14.04 16.38 24.06
C CYS A 87 -15.12 15.66 23.24
N ARG A 88 -14.75 14.98 22.15
CA ARG A 88 -15.70 14.20 21.35
C ARG A 88 -16.28 13.02 22.13
N MET A 89 -15.45 12.33 22.90
CA MET A 89 -15.89 11.23 23.76
C MET A 89 -16.91 11.71 24.80
N MET A 90 -16.61 12.79 25.53
CA MET A 90 -17.53 13.37 26.53
C MET A 90 -18.86 13.79 25.93
N ALA A 91 -18.81 14.51 24.80
CA ALA A 91 -20.02 14.99 24.13
C ALA A 91 -20.94 13.86 23.64
N ASN A 92 -20.42 12.64 23.50
CA ASN A 92 -21.15 11.48 23.00
C ASN A 92 -21.25 10.34 24.04
N ASN A 93 -21.01 10.62 25.32
CA ASN A 93 -21.08 9.65 26.42
C ASN A 93 -20.21 8.39 26.23
N VAL A 94 -19.07 8.53 25.53
CA VAL A 94 -18.11 7.45 25.32
C VAL A 94 -17.06 7.47 26.44
N SER A 95 -17.02 6.41 27.25
CA SER A 95 -16.12 6.37 28.41
C SER A 95 -14.68 5.96 28.07
N HIS A 96 -14.47 5.27 26.95
CA HIS A 96 -13.16 4.81 26.51
C HIS A 96 -13.10 4.60 25.00
N MET A 97 -11.90 4.73 24.45
CA MET A 97 -11.57 4.38 23.08
C MET A 97 -10.10 3.95 23.00
N SER A 98 -9.69 3.46 21.85
CA SER A 98 -8.28 3.22 21.55
C SER A 98 -7.92 3.88 20.22
N ALA A 99 -6.64 3.90 19.89
CA ALA A 99 -6.17 4.25 18.56
C ALA A 99 -4.85 3.56 18.28
N ILE A 100 -4.57 3.39 17.00
CA ILE A 100 -3.24 3.09 16.51
C ILE A 100 -2.47 4.39 16.31
N LEU A 101 -1.23 4.41 16.76
CA LEU A 101 -0.26 5.45 16.42
C LEU A 101 0.74 4.84 15.45
N TYR A 102 0.69 5.25 14.20
CA TYR A 102 1.60 4.78 13.16
C TYR A 102 2.68 5.82 12.89
N ILE A 103 3.94 5.42 13.02
CA ILE A 103 5.11 6.30 13.04
C ILE A 103 6.20 5.64 12.21
N ASP A 104 6.53 6.22 11.05
CA ASP A 104 7.52 5.68 10.13
C ASP A 104 7.17 4.24 9.67
N ASN A 105 7.74 3.22 10.32
CA ASN A 105 7.41 1.80 10.15
C ASN A 105 7.02 1.10 11.48
N HIS A 106 7.03 1.83 12.59
CA HIS A 106 6.68 1.34 13.91
C HIS A 106 5.22 1.68 14.23
N THR A 107 4.60 0.77 14.98
CA THR A 107 3.21 0.92 15.39
C THR A 107 3.15 0.86 16.90
N LEU A 108 2.44 1.81 17.49
CA LEU A 108 2.08 1.83 18.91
C LEU A 108 0.57 1.83 19.02
N SER A 109 0.06 1.62 20.23
CA SER A 109 -1.35 1.84 20.54
C SER A 109 -1.49 2.83 21.68
N VAL A 110 -2.54 3.65 21.63
CA VAL A 110 -2.96 4.48 22.74
C VAL A 110 -4.36 4.10 23.18
N ARG A 111 -4.56 4.04 24.49
CA ARG A 111 -5.88 3.92 25.10
C ARG A 111 -6.25 5.20 25.81
N LEU A 112 -7.48 5.64 25.59
CA LEU A 112 -8.08 6.83 26.20
C LEU A 112 -9.24 6.40 27.10
N ARG A 113 -9.29 6.93 28.33
CA ARG A 113 -10.38 6.64 29.25
C ARG A 113 -10.75 7.86 30.09
N ILE A 114 -12.05 8.10 30.19
CA ILE A 114 -12.65 9.07 31.11
C ILE A 114 -13.14 8.27 32.33
N LYS A 115 -12.71 8.68 33.53
CA LYS A 115 -13.13 8.09 34.80
C LYS A 115 -13.77 9.15 35.66
N GLN A 116 -14.86 8.79 36.31
CA GLN A 116 -15.42 9.60 37.38
C GLN A 116 -14.92 9.07 38.72
N SER A 117 -14.47 9.95 39.59
CA SER A 117 -14.14 9.63 40.99
C SER A 117 -15.42 9.42 41.81
N ALA A 118 -15.27 8.88 43.02
CA ALA A 118 -16.38 8.75 43.97
C ALA A 118 -17.06 10.11 44.29
N TYR A 119 -16.32 11.21 44.17
CA TYR A 119 -16.80 12.58 44.41
C TYR A 119 -17.27 13.29 43.13
N GLY A 120 -17.53 12.55 42.05
CA GLY A 120 -18.05 13.11 40.79
C GLY A 120 -17.01 13.79 39.89
N GLN A 121 -15.76 13.97 40.34
CA GLN A 121 -14.70 14.61 39.54
C GLN A 121 -14.21 13.72 38.39
N LEU A 122 -14.05 14.31 37.20
CA LEU A 122 -13.53 13.61 36.02
C LEU A 122 -12.00 13.51 36.06
N ASN A 123 -11.49 12.36 35.62
CA ASN A 123 -10.08 12.08 35.41
C ASN A 123 -9.90 11.51 34.00
N TYR A 124 -8.96 12.09 33.26
CA TYR A 124 -8.58 11.65 31.92
C TYR A 124 -7.34 10.77 32.05
N VAL A 125 -7.41 9.58 31.47
CA VAL A 125 -6.36 8.59 31.55
C VAL A 125 -5.92 8.20 30.16
N VAL A 126 -4.61 8.29 29.93
CA VAL A 126 -3.94 7.88 28.69
C VAL A 126 -3.02 6.74 29.02
N SER A 127 -2.98 5.72 28.17
CA SER A 127 -1.99 4.64 28.26
C SER A 127 -1.44 4.36 26.88
N VAL A 128 -0.15 4.57 26.69
CA VAL A 128 0.54 4.29 25.43
C VAL A 128 1.28 2.97 25.59
N TYR A 129 1.02 2.07 24.65
CA TYR A 129 1.60 0.75 24.55
C TYR A 129 2.57 0.73 23.37
N ASP A 130 3.86 0.59 23.69
CA ASP A 130 4.93 0.38 22.73
C ASP A 130 5.29 -1.12 22.72
N PRO A 131 5.06 -1.85 21.61
CA PRO A 131 5.39 -3.26 21.50
C PRO A 131 6.86 -3.63 21.70
N ASN A 132 7.78 -2.67 21.76
CA ASN A 132 9.17 -2.94 22.14
C ASN A 132 9.30 -3.41 23.61
N ASP A 133 8.33 -3.04 24.47
CA ASP A 133 8.23 -3.49 25.85
C ASP A 133 6.85 -4.14 26.06
N THR A 134 6.72 -5.41 25.65
CA THR A 134 5.44 -6.06 25.35
C THR A 134 4.49 -6.15 26.55
N ASN A 135 4.97 -6.16 27.78
CA ASN A 135 4.14 -6.28 28.97
C ASN A 135 3.95 -4.97 29.75
N VAL A 136 4.40 -3.83 29.21
CA VAL A 136 4.32 -2.51 29.85
C VAL A 136 3.52 -1.53 28.98
N ALA A 137 2.77 -0.64 29.63
CA ALA A 137 2.21 0.55 28.97
C ALA A 137 2.43 1.78 29.86
N VAL A 138 2.96 2.85 29.28
CA VAL A 138 3.21 4.10 30.01
C VAL A 138 1.89 4.84 30.19
N ARG A 139 1.55 5.15 31.44
CA ARG A 139 0.25 5.71 31.82
C ARG A 139 0.38 7.13 32.38
N GLY A 140 -0.42 8.05 31.84
CA GLY A 140 -0.64 9.39 32.38
C GLY A 140 -2.06 9.54 32.93
N THR A 141 -2.26 10.39 33.93
CA THR A 141 -3.59 10.72 34.46
C THR A 141 -3.64 12.19 34.87
N HIS A 142 -4.61 12.93 34.35
CA HIS A 142 -4.79 14.35 34.64
C HIS A 142 -6.26 14.68 34.91
N ARG A 143 -6.48 15.79 35.63
CA ARG A 143 -7.84 16.34 35.89
C ARG A 143 -8.44 17.04 34.67
N THR A 144 -7.60 17.45 33.73
CA THR A 144 -7.99 18.08 32.46
C THR A 144 -7.30 17.36 31.31
N ALA A 145 -7.97 17.26 30.16
CA ALA A 145 -7.39 16.62 29.00
C ALA A 145 -6.19 17.40 28.41
N ARG A 146 -6.11 18.71 28.68
CA ARG A 146 -4.95 19.57 28.37
C ARG A 146 -3.69 19.29 29.20
N GLY A 147 -3.77 18.43 30.20
CA GLY A 147 -2.60 18.05 31.01
C GLY A 147 -1.58 17.18 30.26
N PHE A 148 -1.98 16.59 29.13
CA PHE A 148 -1.10 15.80 28.27
C PHE A 148 -0.31 16.71 27.32
N LEU A 149 0.99 16.43 27.16
CA LEU A 149 1.90 17.21 26.31
C LEU A 149 2.20 16.46 25.01
N SER A 150 3.42 15.99 24.81
CA SER A 150 3.88 15.35 23.57
C SER A 150 4.02 13.83 23.71
N LEU A 151 4.04 13.12 22.57
CA LEU A 151 4.14 11.65 22.57
C LEU A 151 5.45 11.15 23.18
N ASP A 152 6.57 11.87 23.04
CA ASP A 152 7.87 11.46 23.58
C ASP A 152 7.86 11.26 25.10
N LYS A 153 6.96 11.95 25.84
CA LYS A 153 6.79 11.76 27.28
C LYS A 153 6.17 10.42 27.66
N PHE A 154 5.65 9.68 26.68
CA PHE A 154 5.11 8.34 26.84
C PHE A 154 6.01 7.25 26.29
N ILE A 155 7.16 7.59 25.71
CA ILE A 155 8.15 6.63 25.25
C ILE A 155 9.09 6.27 26.40
N SER A 156 9.52 5.01 26.47
CA SER A 156 10.41 4.51 27.54
C SER A 156 11.70 5.32 27.65
N SER A 157 12.21 5.49 28.88
CA SER A 157 13.44 6.24 29.17
C SER A 157 14.73 5.46 28.90
N GLY A 158 14.64 4.20 28.45
CA GLY A 158 15.81 3.40 28.08
C GLY A 158 16.63 4.03 26.94
N PRO A 159 17.96 3.83 26.88
CA PRO A 159 18.83 4.46 25.86
C PRO A 159 18.39 4.21 24.41
N ASP A 160 18.02 2.96 24.09
CA ASP A 160 17.56 2.59 22.75
C ASP A 160 16.23 3.26 22.39
N ALA A 161 15.30 3.32 23.35
CA ALA A 161 14.01 3.96 23.19
C ALA A 161 14.15 5.49 23.02
N GLN A 162 15.11 6.12 23.71
CA GLN A 162 15.41 7.54 23.52
C GLN A 162 16.04 7.81 22.15
N THR A 163 17.00 6.99 21.71
CA THR A 163 17.61 7.12 20.38
C THR A 163 16.56 6.98 19.27
N TRP A 164 15.63 6.02 19.43
CA TRP A 164 14.51 5.86 18.51
C TRP A 164 13.55 7.05 18.57
N ALA A 165 13.22 7.54 19.78
CA ALA A 165 12.35 8.70 19.96
C ALA A 165 12.96 9.97 19.34
N ASP A 166 14.27 10.20 19.49
CA ASP A 166 14.97 11.33 18.88
C ASP A 166 14.87 11.31 17.35
N ARG A 167 14.94 10.13 16.75
CA ARG A 167 14.97 9.98 15.30
C ARG A 167 13.57 9.97 14.66
N TYR A 168 12.59 9.35 15.30
CA TYR A 168 11.31 9.04 14.65
C TYR A 168 10.08 9.62 15.36
N VAL A 169 10.22 10.14 16.58
CA VAL A 169 9.10 10.70 17.35
C VAL A 169 9.26 12.19 17.56
N ARG A 170 10.40 12.64 18.06
CA ARG A 170 10.68 14.06 18.32
C ARG A 170 10.78 14.78 16.98
N ASN A 171 10.04 15.89 16.87
CA ASN A 171 9.93 16.71 15.66
C ASN A 171 9.37 16.00 14.40
N CYS A 172 8.86 14.77 14.54
CA CYS A 172 8.26 14.02 13.44
C CYS A 172 6.73 14.13 13.46
N ALA A 173 6.10 13.53 12.46
CA ALA A 173 4.67 13.34 12.36
C ALA A 173 4.25 11.96 12.87
N ILE A 174 3.01 11.84 13.32
CA ILE A 174 2.37 10.59 13.71
C ILE A 174 1.00 10.50 13.04
N ALA A 175 0.63 9.30 12.57
CA ALA A 175 -0.73 9.04 12.12
C ALA A 175 -1.52 8.47 13.29
N PHE A 176 -2.64 9.09 13.59
CA PHE A 176 -3.55 8.70 14.65
C PHE A 176 -4.78 8.06 14.00
N LEU A 177 -4.97 6.75 14.18
CA LEU A 177 -6.09 6.00 13.60
C LEU A 177 -7.03 5.55 14.73
N PRO A 178 -8.12 6.28 15.00
CA PRO A 178 -8.96 6.03 16.16
C PRO A 178 -9.83 4.78 15.99
N LEU A 179 -10.00 4.05 17.08
CA LEU A 179 -10.81 2.84 17.17
C LEU A 179 -11.82 3.00 18.31
N LEU A 180 -13.09 2.70 18.01
CA LEU A 180 -14.20 2.88 18.93
C LEU A 180 -14.73 1.54 19.46
N PRO A 181 -15.35 1.52 20.66
CA PRO A 181 -16.05 0.35 21.13
C PRO A 181 -17.15 -0.07 20.16
N GLU A 182 -17.48 -1.36 20.17
CA GLU A 182 -18.56 -1.91 19.37
C GLU A 182 -19.88 -1.17 19.63
N GLY A 183 -20.63 -0.88 18.56
CA GLY A 183 -21.88 -0.13 18.62
C GLY A 183 -21.74 1.40 18.69
N VAL A 184 -20.53 1.94 18.88
CA VAL A 184 -20.31 3.40 18.85
C VAL A 184 -20.04 3.86 17.41
N PRO A 185 -20.86 4.76 16.83
CA PRO A 185 -20.70 5.18 15.45
C PRO A 185 -19.48 6.10 15.27
N GLY A 186 -18.79 5.99 14.13
CA GLY A 186 -17.68 6.89 13.77
C GLY A 186 -18.08 8.37 13.64
N ALA A 187 -19.39 8.67 13.53
CA ALA A 187 -19.94 10.02 13.47
C ALA A 187 -19.59 10.89 14.68
N ILE A 188 -19.19 10.30 15.82
CA ILE A 188 -18.72 11.08 16.99
C ILE A 188 -17.50 11.95 16.63
N PHE A 189 -16.73 11.59 15.59
CA PHE A 189 -15.58 12.35 15.10
C PHE A 189 -15.92 13.36 14.00
N ALA A 190 -17.21 13.59 13.71
CA ALA A 190 -17.63 14.61 12.76
C ALA A 190 -17.06 15.99 13.11
N GLY A 191 -16.40 16.65 12.15
CA GLY A 191 -15.77 17.96 12.35
C GLY A 191 -14.51 17.93 13.22
N ILE A 192 -13.90 16.77 13.49
CA ILE A 192 -12.58 16.71 14.13
C ILE A 192 -11.50 17.33 13.22
N ALA A 193 -11.69 17.17 11.91
CA ALA A 193 -10.83 17.65 10.84
C ALA A 193 -10.50 19.15 10.93
N SER A 194 -11.49 19.98 11.25
CA SER A 194 -11.34 21.44 11.30
C SER A 194 -10.71 21.95 12.60
N ARG A 195 -10.59 21.08 13.62
CA ARG A 195 -10.01 21.41 14.91
C ARG A 195 -8.62 20.82 15.09
N MET A 196 -8.32 19.71 14.42
CA MET A 196 -7.03 19.05 14.50
C MET A 196 -5.92 19.94 13.95
N PRO A 197 -4.72 19.92 14.57
CA PRO A 197 -3.54 20.57 14.03
C PRO A 197 -3.24 20.07 12.61
N PHE A 198 -2.67 20.94 11.78
CA PHE A 198 -2.18 20.53 10.47
C PHE A 198 -1.01 19.56 10.62
N ALA A 199 -0.83 18.70 9.61
CA ALA A 199 0.39 17.92 9.52
C ALA A 199 1.59 18.87 9.37
N PRO A 200 2.75 18.56 9.97
CA PRO A 200 3.95 19.36 9.78
C PRO A 200 4.44 19.23 8.34
N ILE A 201 5.12 20.26 7.84
CA ILE A 201 5.83 20.18 6.55
C ILE A 201 7.13 19.41 6.79
N HIS A 202 7.07 18.08 6.67
CA HIS A 202 8.17 17.18 7.05
C HIS A 202 8.10 15.86 6.26
N PRO A 203 9.24 15.20 5.93
CA PRO A 203 9.25 13.92 5.23
C PRO A 203 8.36 12.84 5.86
N SER A 204 8.36 12.73 7.19
CA SER A 204 7.50 11.78 7.91
C SER A 204 5.99 12.06 7.71
N ALA A 205 5.60 13.32 7.52
CA ALA A 205 4.21 13.66 7.27
C ALA A 205 3.79 13.19 5.88
N MET A 206 4.64 13.40 4.85
CA MET A 206 4.39 12.87 3.50
C MET A 206 4.21 11.35 3.53
N LEU A 207 5.12 10.63 4.19
CA LEU A 207 5.06 9.16 4.34
C LEU A 207 3.72 8.70 4.94
N LEU A 208 3.33 9.29 6.06
CA LEU A 208 2.14 8.89 6.80
C LEU A 208 0.85 9.30 6.07
N ILE A 209 0.79 10.50 5.48
CA ILE A 209 -0.34 10.97 4.69
C ILE A 209 -0.59 10.04 3.51
N MET A 210 0.49 9.65 2.81
CA MET A 210 0.44 8.73 1.68
C MET A 210 0.03 7.31 2.12
N ALA A 211 0.57 6.82 3.23
CA ALA A 211 0.24 5.50 3.77
C ALA A 211 -1.20 5.38 4.25
N THR A 212 -1.79 6.46 4.79
CA THR A 212 -3.15 6.46 5.38
C THR A 212 -4.14 7.30 4.59
N GLY A 213 -3.92 7.54 3.29
CA GLY A 213 -4.94 8.12 2.40
C GLY A 213 -5.49 9.49 2.81
N GLN A 214 -4.66 10.38 3.38
CA GLN A 214 -5.14 11.68 3.88
C GLN A 214 -5.14 12.77 2.81
N THR A 215 -6.01 12.62 1.81
CA THR A 215 -6.12 13.47 0.61
C THR A 215 -6.09 14.96 0.91
N GLN A 216 -6.92 15.44 1.84
CA GLN A 216 -6.97 16.86 2.16
C GLN A 216 -5.67 17.37 2.80
N GLN A 217 -4.98 16.53 3.58
CA GLN A 217 -3.69 16.87 4.18
C GLN A 217 -2.59 16.87 3.12
N LEU A 218 -2.66 15.95 2.14
CA LEU A 218 -1.75 15.92 0.99
C LEU A 218 -1.85 17.22 0.17
N ILE A 219 -3.06 17.63 -0.18
CA ILE A 219 -3.32 18.89 -0.90
C ILE A 219 -2.77 20.09 -0.12
N THR A 220 -3.01 20.11 1.19
CA THR A 220 -2.54 21.21 2.05
C THR A 220 -1.00 21.25 2.10
N LEU A 221 -0.36 20.09 2.21
CA LEU A 221 1.09 19.96 2.24
C LEU A 221 1.71 20.44 0.91
N PHE A 222 1.18 19.99 -0.25
CA PHE A 222 1.67 20.44 -1.55
C PHE A 222 1.52 21.95 -1.77
N LYS A 223 0.44 22.57 -1.27
CA LYS A 223 0.28 24.04 -1.31
C LYS A 223 1.36 24.78 -0.52
N GLN A 224 1.97 24.14 0.46
CA GLN A 224 3.00 24.74 1.31
C GLN A 224 4.42 24.47 0.83
N LEU A 225 4.65 23.40 0.03
CA LEU A 225 5.98 23.05 -0.47
C LEU A 225 6.69 24.18 -1.25
N PRO A 226 6.03 24.97 -2.12
CA PRO A 226 6.70 26.02 -2.87
C PRO A 226 7.35 27.13 -2.02
N ILE A 227 7.06 27.19 -0.73
CA ILE A 227 7.66 28.16 0.21
C ILE A 227 9.06 27.70 0.64
N LEU A 228 9.39 26.42 0.46
CA LEU A 228 10.64 25.82 0.92
C LEU A 228 11.75 25.88 -0.14
N PRO A 229 13.03 25.79 0.27
CA PRO A 229 14.13 25.54 -0.65
C PRO A 229 13.95 24.24 -1.43
N GLU A 230 14.39 24.20 -2.69
CA GLU A 230 14.24 23.02 -3.58
C GLU A 230 14.75 21.72 -2.96
N LYS A 231 15.89 21.78 -2.26
CA LYS A 231 16.46 20.62 -1.56
C LYS A 231 15.48 20.00 -0.56
N GLU A 232 14.77 20.84 0.20
CA GLU A 232 13.79 20.38 1.19
C GLU A 232 12.54 19.84 0.50
N ILE A 233 12.10 20.46 -0.60
CA ILE A 233 11.00 19.93 -1.42
C ILE A 233 11.34 18.52 -1.91
N ILE A 234 12.53 18.33 -2.48
CA ILE A 234 13.01 17.02 -2.98
C ILE A 234 13.09 16.00 -1.84
N GLU A 235 13.59 16.38 -0.66
CA GLU A 235 13.64 15.50 0.51
C GLU A 235 12.24 15.02 0.94
N ILE A 236 11.25 15.92 0.93
CA ILE A 236 9.88 15.59 1.31
C ILE A 236 9.20 14.68 0.27
N ILE A 237 9.29 14.99 -1.02
CA ILE A 237 8.61 14.19 -2.06
C ILE A 237 9.28 12.82 -2.28
N THR A 238 10.60 12.72 -2.04
CA THR A 238 11.34 11.45 -2.14
C THR A 238 11.46 10.71 -0.81
N ALA A 239 10.70 11.14 0.21
CA ALA A 239 10.73 10.58 1.54
C ALA A 239 10.55 9.06 1.55
N GLN A 240 11.39 8.40 2.34
CA GLN A 240 11.39 6.97 2.60
C GLN A 240 11.32 6.72 4.10
N ASN A 241 10.63 5.66 4.50
CA ASN A 241 10.65 5.25 5.90
C ASN A 241 12.02 4.65 6.28
N SER A 242 12.21 4.28 7.56
CA SER A 242 13.49 3.76 8.06
C SER A 242 13.98 2.45 7.43
N VAL A 243 13.12 1.72 6.71
CA VAL A 243 13.51 0.52 5.95
C VAL A 243 13.73 0.81 4.47
N GLY A 244 13.58 2.06 4.03
CA GLY A 244 13.81 2.48 2.64
C GLY A 244 12.56 2.43 1.74
N THR A 245 11.37 2.24 2.29
CA THR A 245 10.12 2.22 1.50
C THR A 245 9.60 3.64 1.26
N PRO A 246 9.45 4.09 0.00
CA PRO A 246 8.99 5.45 -0.34
C PRO A 246 7.51 5.69 -0.06
N ALA A 247 7.15 6.97 0.15
CA ALA A 247 5.76 7.39 0.36
C ALA A 247 4.82 6.98 -0.78
N LEU A 248 5.24 7.13 -2.04
CA LEU A 248 4.45 6.73 -3.20
C LEU A 248 4.17 5.21 -3.20
N PHE A 249 5.15 4.38 -2.83
CA PHE A 249 4.94 2.94 -2.69
C PHE A 249 3.85 2.63 -1.65
N LEU A 250 3.89 3.30 -0.49
CA LEU A 250 2.92 3.08 0.58
C LEU A 250 1.49 3.40 0.14
N ALA A 251 1.29 4.49 -0.62
CA ALA A 251 -0.02 4.81 -1.20
C ALA A 251 -0.48 3.76 -2.21
N MET A 252 0.42 3.29 -3.08
CA MET A 252 0.13 2.25 -4.08
C MET A 252 -0.21 0.90 -3.42
N MET A 253 0.52 0.50 -2.37
CA MET A 253 0.30 -0.73 -1.61
C MET A 253 -1.04 -0.72 -0.86
N ASN A 254 -1.46 0.45 -0.38
CA ASN A 254 -2.70 0.62 0.38
C ASN A 254 -3.89 1.08 -0.47
N GLY A 255 -3.74 1.15 -1.80
CA GLY A 255 -4.87 1.44 -2.70
C GLY A 255 -5.40 2.88 -2.59
N HIS A 256 -4.58 3.83 -2.16
CA HIS A 256 -4.99 5.23 -2.00
C HIS A 256 -4.95 5.99 -3.34
N THR A 257 -5.87 5.63 -4.25
CA THR A 257 -5.93 6.13 -5.63
C THR A 257 -5.90 7.66 -5.72
N ASP A 258 -6.69 8.37 -4.91
CA ASP A 258 -6.73 9.84 -4.91
C ASP A 258 -5.38 10.46 -4.51
N ASN A 259 -4.71 9.88 -3.52
CA ASN A 259 -3.38 10.33 -3.12
C ASN A 259 -2.35 10.09 -4.22
N VAL A 260 -2.37 8.91 -4.86
CA VAL A 260 -1.48 8.63 -6.00
C VAL A 260 -1.75 9.63 -7.14
N LYS A 261 -3.02 9.90 -7.45
CA LYS A 261 -3.41 10.86 -8.49
C LYS A 261 -2.87 12.27 -8.20
N ILE A 262 -3.16 12.80 -7.02
CA ILE A 262 -2.73 14.15 -6.61
C ILE A 262 -1.21 14.20 -6.59
N PHE A 263 -0.55 13.22 -5.97
CA PHE A 263 0.90 13.16 -5.92
C PHE A 263 1.51 13.20 -7.32
N MET A 264 1.07 12.37 -8.26
CA MET A 264 1.60 12.36 -9.63
C MET A 264 1.33 13.67 -10.38
N GLN A 265 0.19 14.33 -10.14
CA GLN A 265 -0.12 15.64 -10.73
C GLN A 265 0.78 16.75 -10.18
N GLU A 266 1.05 16.74 -8.88
CA GLU A 266 1.93 17.72 -8.24
C GLU A 266 3.41 17.48 -8.62
N ILE A 267 3.85 16.23 -8.75
CA ILE A 267 5.18 15.92 -9.31
C ILE A 267 5.30 16.48 -10.73
N GLN A 268 4.28 16.32 -11.57
CA GLN A 268 4.27 16.88 -12.92
C GLN A 268 4.41 18.41 -12.89
N SER A 269 3.67 19.09 -12.01
CA SER A 269 3.80 20.54 -11.78
C SER A 269 5.22 20.96 -11.33
N LEU A 270 5.84 20.19 -10.44
CA LEU A 270 7.20 20.46 -9.98
C LEU A 270 8.27 20.23 -11.06
N VAL A 271 8.04 19.30 -11.99
CA VAL A 271 8.89 19.11 -13.17
C VAL A 271 8.70 20.27 -14.15
N ASP A 272 7.47 20.72 -14.39
CA ASP A 272 7.16 21.86 -15.27
C ASP A 272 7.77 23.17 -14.74
N ASN A 273 7.90 23.31 -13.42
CA ASN A 273 8.55 24.44 -12.74
C ASN A 273 10.07 24.27 -12.56
N HIS A 274 10.68 23.25 -13.17
CA HIS A 274 12.12 22.95 -13.10
C HIS A 274 12.69 22.69 -11.69
N ILE A 275 11.85 22.32 -10.71
CA ILE A 275 12.27 21.95 -9.35
C ILE A 275 12.75 20.49 -9.30
N ILE A 276 12.09 19.61 -10.07
CA ILE A 276 12.44 18.20 -10.17
C ILE A 276 13.09 17.94 -11.53
N HIS A 277 14.25 17.27 -11.50
CA HIS A 277 14.98 16.83 -12.69
C HIS A 277 14.86 15.31 -12.91
N GLU A 278 15.45 14.85 -14.01
CA GLU A 278 15.43 13.46 -14.49
C GLU A 278 15.69 12.43 -13.39
N ASP A 279 16.80 12.54 -12.65
CA ASP A 279 17.19 11.57 -11.61
C ASP A 279 16.12 11.39 -10.52
N ASN A 280 15.54 12.50 -10.07
CA ASN A 280 14.49 12.50 -9.06
C ASN A 280 13.20 11.87 -9.62
N LEU A 281 12.83 12.20 -10.86
CA LEU A 281 11.65 11.65 -11.52
C LEU A 281 11.79 10.14 -11.75
N VAL A 282 12.96 9.68 -12.23
CA VAL A 282 13.25 8.26 -12.41
C VAL A 282 13.17 7.52 -11.08
N LYS A 283 13.75 8.07 -10.00
CA LYS A 283 13.68 7.46 -8.66
C LYS A 283 12.23 7.32 -8.17
N LEU A 284 11.36 8.31 -8.42
CA LEU A 284 9.94 8.25 -8.06
C LEU A 284 9.17 7.22 -8.90
N LEU A 285 9.44 7.15 -10.21
CA LEU A 285 8.81 6.19 -11.12
C LEU A 285 9.37 4.77 -10.99
N GLN A 286 10.51 4.61 -10.34
CA GLN A 286 11.07 3.31 -9.95
C GLN A 286 10.80 3.00 -8.47
N THR A 287 9.70 3.52 -7.92
CA THR A 287 9.34 3.31 -6.52
C THR A 287 9.24 1.82 -6.18
N LYS A 288 9.99 1.43 -5.14
CA LYS A 288 10.09 0.05 -4.66
C LYS A 288 10.11 0.04 -3.14
N SER A 289 9.61 -1.02 -2.53
CA SER A 289 9.79 -1.27 -1.10
C SER A 289 11.22 -1.69 -0.75
N ALA A 290 11.51 -1.76 0.56
CA ALA A 290 12.75 -2.28 1.13
C ALA A 290 13.20 -3.66 0.60
N ASN A 291 12.24 -4.52 0.22
CA ASN A 291 12.50 -5.84 -0.36
C ASN A 291 12.52 -5.82 -1.89
N GLU A 292 12.73 -4.65 -2.52
CA GLU A 292 12.80 -4.45 -3.97
C GLU A 292 11.48 -4.79 -4.72
N THR A 293 10.34 -4.88 -4.04
CA THR A 293 9.05 -5.08 -4.72
C THR A 293 8.63 -3.78 -5.41
N PRO A 294 8.36 -3.78 -6.73
CA PRO A 294 7.87 -2.62 -7.46
C PRO A 294 6.50 -2.12 -7.00
N GLY A 295 6.29 -0.79 -7.00
CA GLY A 295 4.96 -0.20 -6.80
C GLY A 295 3.92 -0.66 -7.83
N LEU A 296 4.32 -0.73 -9.10
CA LEU A 296 3.42 -1.23 -10.16
C LEU A 296 3.04 -2.70 -9.96
N TYR A 297 3.98 -3.54 -9.49
CA TYR A 297 3.70 -4.94 -9.13
C TYR A 297 2.68 -5.01 -8.00
N ILE A 298 2.85 -4.23 -6.92
CA ILE A 298 1.96 -4.33 -5.76
C ILE A 298 0.54 -3.87 -6.08
N SER A 299 0.37 -2.86 -6.94
CA SER A 299 -0.95 -2.44 -7.42
C SER A 299 -1.62 -3.52 -8.28
N MET A 300 -0.86 -4.23 -9.10
CA MET A 300 -1.36 -5.35 -9.88
C MET A 300 -1.70 -6.57 -9.02
N LEU A 301 -0.90 -6.86 -8.00
CA LEU A 301 -1.13 -7.95 -7.05
C LEU A 301 -2.44 -7.77 -6.29
N TYR A 302 -2.78 -6.53 -5.91
CA TYR A 302 -3.99 -6.23 -5.13
C TYR A 302 -5.18 -5.77 -5.99
N GLY A 303 -5.04 -5.74 -7.32
CA GLY A 303 -6.15 -5.41 -8.21
C GLY A 303 -6.50 -3.92 -8.30
N PHE A 304 -5.58 -3.01 -7.97
CA PHE A 304 -5.80 -1.56 -8.02
C PHE A 304 -5.58 -0.99 -9.43
N ASP A 305 -6.52 -1.25 -10.33
CA ASP A 305 -6.39 -0.93 -11.76
C ASP A 305 -6.31 0.58 -12.04
N GLU A 306 -7.04 1.42 -11.31
CA GLU A 306 -6.97 2.88 -11.46
C GLU A 306 -5.57 3.44 -11.16
N ILE A 307 -4.87 2.88 -10.18
CA ILE A 307 -3.48 3.27 -9.86
C ILE A 307 -2.55 2.95 -11.02
N ILE A 308 -2.73 1.82 -11.71
CA ILE A 308 -1.96 1.47 -12.91
C ILE A 308 -2.19 2.51 -14.01
N ASP A 309 -3.44 2.96 -14.20
CA ASP A 309 -3.79 4.00 -15.18
C ASP A 309 -3.05 5.31 -14.89
N ILE A 310 -3.18 5.80 -13.66
CA ILE A 310 -2.59 7.06 -13.20
C ILE A 310 -1.06 7.01 -13.35
N PHE A 311 -0.45 5.93 -12.85
CA PHE A 311 0.99 5.78 -12.82
C PHE A 311 1.59 5.73 -14.22
N LEU A 312 1.00 4.93 -15.13
CA LEU A 312 1.50 4.81 -16.49
C LEU A 312 1.20 6.03 -17.37
N ASN A 313 0.13 6.78 -17.09
CA ASN A 313 -0.13 8.05 -17.78
C ASN A 313 1.00 9.07 -17.54
N ALA A 314 1.64 9.05 -16.37
CA ALA A 314 2.76 9.94 -16.05
C ALA A 314 3.94 9.77 -17.02
N LEU A 315 4.13 8.55 -17.56
CA LEU A 315 5.17 8.27 -18.57
C LEU A 315 4.85 8.92 -19.93
N THR A 316 3.62 9.37 -20.16
CA THR A 316 3.18 9.86 -21.47
C THR A 316 3.00 11.37 -21.53
N THR A 317 3.29 12.12 -20.47
CA THR A 317 3.22 13.59 -20.50
C THR A 317 4.31 14.16 -21.42
N PRO A 318 4.14 15.38 -21.98
CA PRO A 318 5.12 15.96 -22.89
C PRO A 318 6.51 16.12 -22.26
N ILE A 319 6.59 16.64 -21.03
CA ILE A 319 7.89 16.88 -20.39
C ILE A 319 8.59 15.57 -20.02
N THR A 320 7.84 14.55 -19.60
CA THR A 320 8.41 13.24 -19.28
C THR A 320 9.02 12.58 -20.52
N GLN A 321 8.47 12.83 -21.72
CA GLN A 321 9.07 12.35 -22.98
C GLN A 321 10.38 13.06 -23.32
N VAL A 322 10.59 14.28 -22.85
CA VAL A 322 11.87 15.00 -23.01
C VAL A 322 12.91 14.48 -22.02
N LEU A 323 12.49 14.17 -20.80
CA LEU A 323 13.38 13.73 -19.72
C LEU A 323 13.72 12.25 -19.77
N LEU A 324 12.78 11.37 -20.14
CA LEU A 324 13.00 9.93 -20.05
C LEU A 324 13.49 9.34 -21.37
N SER A 325 14.63 8.65 -21.30
CA SER A 325 15.10 7.83 -22.41
C SER A 325 14.22 6.58 -22.61
N LYS A 326 14.25 6.01 -23.82
CA LYS A 326 13.59 4.72 -24.11
C LYS A 326 14.03 3.61 -23.14
N LYS A 327 15.30 3.62 -22.75
CA LYS A 327 15.87 2.64 -21.82
C LYS A 327 15.24 2.80 -20.43
N MET A 328 15.17 4.02 -19.90
CA MET A 328 14.55 4.29 -18.59
C MET A 328 13.08 3.89 -18.56
N VAL A 329 12.32 4.19 -19.61
CA VAL A 329 10.91 3.78 -19.72
C VAL A 329 10.79 2.26 -19.72
N MET A 330 11.66 1.56 -20.46
CA MET A 330 11.70 0.11 -20.43
C MET A 330 12.03 -0.44 -19.04
N ASP A 331 13.02 0.14 -18.37
CA ASP A 331 13.42 -0.28 -17.02
C ASP A 331 12.25 -0.10 -16.03
N ILE A 332 11.46 0.98 -16.14
CA ILE A 332 10.27 1.22 -15.33
C ILE A 332 9.16 0.20 -15.64
N LEU A 333 8.87 -0.07 -16.92
CA LEU A 333 7.81 -1.01 -17.32
C LEU A 333 8.16 -2.46 -16.99
N ALA A 334 9.44 -2.82 -17.08
CA ALA A 334 9.94 -4.18 -16.91
C ALA A 334 10.38 -4.49 -15.47
N MET A 335 10.08 -3.62 -14.49
CA MET A 335 10.45 -3.88 -13.10
C MET A 335 9.83 -5.19 -12.60
N LYS A 336 10.66 -5.94 -11.86
CA LYS A 336 10.34 -7.25 -11.30
C LYS A 336 10.63 -7.27 -9.81
N THR A 337 10.00 -8.21 -9.10
CA THR A 337 10.39 -8.56 -7.72
C THR A 337 11.79 -9.19 -7.69
N ARG A 338 12.33 -9.44 -6.48
CA ARG A 338 13.58 -10.19 -6.31
C ARG A 338 13.54 -11.58 -6.91
N ASP A 339 12.37 -12.22 -6.89
CA ASP A 339 12.13 -13.53 -7.48
C ASP A 339 11.91 -13.48 -9.01
N GLY A 340 12.04 -12.28 -9.59
CA GLY A 340 11.93 -12.06 -11.02
C GLY A 340 10.51 -12.04 -11.56
N GLU A 341 9.51 -11.84 -10.70
CA GLU A 341 8.11 -11.76 -11.11
C GLU A 341 7.72 -10.35 -11.55
N PRO A 342 7.18 -10.17 -12.77
CA PRO A 342 6.66 -8.89 -13.23
C PRO A 342 5.22 -8.68 -12.75
N GLY A 343 4.76 -7.43 -12.71
CA GLY A 343 3.40 -7.12 -12.25
C GLY A 343 2.30 -7.80 -13.07
N LEU A 344 2.50 -7.97 -14.39
CA LEU A 344 1.54 -8.68 -15.25
C LEU A 344 1.33 -10.13 -14.78
N TYR A 345 2.38 -10.80 -14.30
CA TYR A 345 2.27 -12.13 -13.72
C TYR A 345 1.37 -12.11 -12.48
N ALA A 346 1.57 -11.16 -11.56
CA ALA A 346 0.75 -11.03 -10.35
C ALA A 346 -0.74 -10.80 -10.66
N ALA A 347 -1.07 -9.90 -11.60
CA ALA A 347 -2.47 -9.67 -12.00
C ALA A 347 -3.13 -10.91 -12.64
N MET A 348 -2.37 -11.62 -13.47
CA MET A 348 -2.82 -12.87 -14.12
C MET A 348 -3.01 -14.00 -13.10
N GLU A 349 -2.12 -14.11 -12.12
CA GLU A 349 -2.19 -15.10 -11.06
C GLU A 349 -3.37 -14.88 -10.10
N ASN A 350 -3.71 -13.61 -9.81
CA ASN A 350 -4.74 -13.23 -8.83
C ASN A 350 -6.11 -12.89 -9.46
N ASN A 351 -6.29 -13.22 -10.75
CA ASN A 351 -7.53 -13.00 -11.50
C ASN A 351 -8.00 -11.52 -11.49
N HIS A 352 -7.11 -10.60 -11.84
CA HIS A 352 -7.42 -9.15 -11.91
C HIS A 352 -7.56 -8.65 -13.36
N PRO A 353 -8.68 -8.91 -14.05
CA PRO A 353 -8.89 -8.59 -15.47
C PRO A 353 -8.73 -7.11 -15.83
N LEU A 354 -9.19 -6.21 -14.95
CA LEU A 354 -9.09 -4.77 -15.19
C LEU A 354 -7.64 -4.26 -15.16
N CYS A 355 -6.82 -4.80 -14.24
CA CYS A 355 -5.40 -4.47 -14.18
C CYS A 355 -4.67 -4.84 -15.47
N VAL A 356 -4.94 -6.03 -16.00
CA VAL A 356 -4.35 -6.51 -17.26
C VAL A 356 -4.81 -5.64 -18.43
N THR A 357 -6.11 -5.37 -18.53
CA THR A 357 -6.68 -4.54 -19.60
C THR A 357 -6.04 -3.16 -19.63
N ARG A 358 -5.95 -2.50 -18.47
CA ARG A 358 -5.34 -1.17 -18.37
C ARG A 358 -3.85 -1.18 -18.66
N PHE A 359 -3.12 -2.16 -18.12
CA PHE A 359 -1.69 -2.28 -18.36
C PHE A 359 -1.38 -2.40 -19.84
N LEU A 360 -1.97 -3.38 -20.54
CA LEU A 360 -1.74 -3.60 -21.97
C LEU A 360 -2.14 -2.36 -22.79
N SER A 361 -3.27 -1.74 -22.47
CA SER A 361 -3.75 -0.54 -23.17
C SER A 361 -2.81 0.66 -23.02
N LYS A 362 -2.22 0.86 -21.83
CA LYS A 362 -1.25 1.95 -21.60
C LYS A 362 0.11 1.64 -22.19
N VAL A 363 0.59 0.40 -22.09
CA VAL A 363 1.84 -0.04 -22.72
C VAL A 363 1.79 0.22 -24.22
N TYR A 364 0.65 0.03 -24.89
CA TYR A 364 0.50 0.39 -26.30
C TYR A 364 0.82 1.88 -26.56
N GLY A 365 0.19 2.79 -25.81
CA GLY A 365 0.38 4.23 -25.96
C GLY A 365 1.83 4.64 -25.70
N ILE A 366 2.45 4.07 -24.67
CA ILE A 366 3.85 4.29 -24.32
C ILE A 366 4.77 3.75 -25.43
N ALA A 367 4.51 2.54 -25.93
CA ALA A 367 5.29 1.90 -26.97
C ALA A 367 5.33 2.70 -28.28
N VAL A 368 4.21 3.32 -28.65
CA VAL A 368 4.14 4.22 -29.81
C VAL A 368 4.94 5.49 -29.54
N LYS A 369 4.70 6.16 -28.41
CA LYS A 369 5.35 7.44 -28.06
C LYS A 369 6.88 7.34 -27.99
N TYR A 370 7.39 6.29 -27.36
CA TYR A 370 8.84 6.08 -27.20
C TYR A 370 9.45 5.26 -28.33
N ASN A 371 8.66 4.82 -29.32
CA ASN A 371 9.10 3.94 -30.40
C ASN A 371 9.94 2.77 -29.85
N LEU A 372 9.31 1.99 -28.97
CA LEU A 372 9.90 0.81 -28.31
C LEU A 372 10.01 -0.35 -29.30
N SER A 373 11.02 -1.20 -29.15
CA SER A 373 11.20 -2.34 -30.06
C SER A 373 10.11 -3.40 -29.85
N LYS A 374 9.75 -4.12 -30.92
CA LYS A 374 8.81 -5.24 -30.83
C LYS A 374 9.30 -6.34 -29.87
N ILE A 375 10.61 -6.57 -29.80
CA ILE A 375 11.21 -7.56 -28.88
C ILE A 375 10.92 -7.17 -27.43
N ASN A 376 11.21 -5.92 -27.05
CA ASN A 376 10.98 -5.42 -25.70
C ASN A 376 9.50 -5.51 -25.30
N ILE A 377 8.59 -5.20 -26.24
CA ILE A 377 7.15 -5.26 -26.01
C ILE A 377 6.71 -6.72 -25.86
N MET A 378 7.21 -7.62 -26.69
CA MET A 378 6.93 -9.05 -26.58
C MET A 378 7.32 -9.59 -25.20
N ASP A 379 8.48 -9.19 -24.68
CA ASP A 379 8.94 -9.61 -23.35
C ASP A 379 8.02 -9.07 -22.23
N LEU A 380 7.58 -7.81 -22.33
CA LEU A 380 6.62 -7.22 -21.39
C LEU A 380 5.28 -7.94 -21.42
N LEU A 381 4.74 -8.22 -22.61
CA LEU A 381 3.44 -8.87 -22.79
C LEU A 381 3.48 -10.34 -22.39
N LYS A 382 4.60 -11.03 -22.57
CA LYS A 382 4.80 -12.40 -22.06
C LYS A 382 4.70 -12.44 -20.53
N GLY A 383 5.17 -11.38 -19.87
CA GLY A 383 5.14 -11.26 -18.41
C GLY A 383 5.83 -12.43 -17.71
N ALA A 384 6.94 -12.91 -18.28
CA ALA A 384 7.61 -14.11 -17.79
C ALA A 384 8.40 -13.85 -16.49
N THR A 385 8.35 -14.81 -15.57
CA THR A 385 9.20 -14.84 -14.38
C THR A 385 10.67 -15.09 -14.74
N ALA A 386 11.58 -15.05 -13.75
CA ALA A 386 12.99 -15.43 -13.97
C ALA A 386 13.15 -16.88 -14.47
N TYR A 387 12.23 -17.78 -14.10
CA TYR A 387 12.20 -19.17 -14.55
C TYR A 387 11.50 -19.36 -15.92
N GLY A 388 11.18 -18.27 -16.61
CA GLY A 388 10.57 -18.31 -17.93
C GLY A 388 9.08 -18.67 -17.95
N THR A 389 8.41 -18.79 -16.79
CA THR A 389 6.97 -19.07 -16.69
C THR A 389 6.17 -17.83 -17.14
N PRO A 390 5.40 -17.89 -18.24
CA PRO A 390 4.63 -16.75 -18.73
C PRO A 390 3.41 -16.42 -17.87
N ALA A 391 2.96 -15.16 -17.91
CA ALA A 391 1.80 -14.72 -17.14
C ALA A 391 0.49 -15.42 -17.56
N LEU A 392 0.31 -15.70 -18.85
CA LEU A 392 -0.85 -16.48 -19.33
C LEU A 392 -0.81 -17.94 -18.86
N TYR A 393 0.38 -18.54 -18.72
CA TYR A 393 0.52 -19.90 -18.20
C TYR A 393 -0.02 -20.02 -16.78
N ILE A 394 0.36 -19.10 -15.88
CA ILE A 394 -0.10 -19.17 -14.49
C ILE A 394 -1.61 -18.95 -14.36
N ALA A 395 -2.20 -18.03 -15.14
CA ALA A 395 -3.65 -17.81 -15.13
C ALA A 395 -4.43 -19.05 -15.60
N MET A 396 -3.96 -19.69 -16.67
CA MET A 396 -4.53 -20.93 -17.19
C MET A 396 -4.39 -22.08 -16.18
N SER A 397 -3.20 -22.21 -15.56
CA SER A 397 -2.90 -23.21 -14.53
C SER A 397 -3.73 -23.06 -13.25
N LYS A 398 -4.23 -21.85 -12.93
CA LYS A 398 -5.12 -21.59 -11.78
C LYS A 398 -6.61 -21.56 -12.16
N GLY A 399 -6.94 -21.68 -13.43
CA GLY A 399 -8.32 -21.61 -13.91
C GLY A 399 -8.93 -20.21 -13.87
N ASN A 400 -8.10 -19.15 -13.89
CA ASN A 400 -8.53 -17.75 -13.83
C ASN A 400 -9.13 -17.29 -15.18
N LYS A 401 -10.36 -17.74 -15.49
CA LYS A 401 -10.98 -17.50 -16.81
C LYS A 401 -11.16 -16.02 -17.16
N ASP A 402 -11.46 -15.17 -16.19
CA ASP A 402 -11.83 -13.77 -16.47
C ASP A 402 -10.60 -12.98 -16.91
N VAL A 403 -9.48 -13.14 -16.20
CA VAL A 403 -8.22 -12.50 -16.58
C VAL A 403 -7.63 -13.07 -17.87
N VAL A 404 -7.83 -14.37 -18.16
CA VAL A 404 -7.46 -14.97 -19.45
C VAL A 404 -8.23 -14.28 -20.60
N LEU A 405 -9.54 -14.13 -20.47
CA LEU A 405 -10.38 -13.46 -21.47
C LEU A 405 -9.93 -12.00 -21.69
N SER A 406 -9.70 -11.25 -20.61
CA SER A 406 -9.23 -9.87 -20.68
C SER A 406 -7.85 -9.73 -21.31
N TYR A 407 -6.91 -10.61 -20.95
CA TYR A 407 -5.58 -10.65 -21.55
C TYR A 407 -5.66 -10.88 -23.05
N ILE A 408 -6.35 -11.93 -23.48
CA ILE A 408 -6.43 -12.32 -24.89
C ILE A 408 -7.13 -11.21 -25.69
N SER A 409 -8.30 -10.74 -25.25
CA SER A 409 -9.07 -9.69 -25.95
C SER A 409 -8.28 -8.38 -26.11
N THR A 410 -7.58 -7.96 -25.06
CA THR A 410 -6.76 -6.74 -25.10
C THR A 410 -5.52 -6.95 -25.96
N LEU A 411 -4.90 -8.13 -25.91
CA LEU A 411 -3.76 -8.50 -26.74
C LEU A 411 -4.13 -8.49 -28.24
N GLY A 412 -5.32 -8.95 -28.62
CA GLY A 412 -5.79 -8.87 -30.01
C GLY A 412 -5.89 -7.44 -30.52
N THR A 413 -6.44 -6.54 -29.70
CA THR A 413 -6.49 -5.10 -30.01
C THR A 413 -5.09 -4.50 -30.12
N PHE A 414 -4.19 -4.86 -29.19
CA PHE A 414 -2.80 -4.44 -29.21
C PHE A 414 -2.10 -4.91 -30.50
N ALA A 415 -2.19 -6.22 -30.79
CA ALA A 415 -1.55 -6.87 -31.93
C ALA A 415 -1.98 -6.25 -33.26
N LYS A 416 -3.27 -5.93 -33.41
CA LYS A 416 -3.80 -5.24 -34.59
C LYS A 416 -3.17 -3.86 -34.77
N LYS A 417 -3.16 -3.05 -33.71
CA LYS A 417 -2.66 -1.67 -33.75
C LYS A 417 -1.13 -1.59 -33.88
N TYR A 418 -0.41 -2.53 -33.30
CA TYR A 418 1.06 -2.58 -33.31
C TYR A 418 1.64 -3.48 -34.41
N SER A 419 0.77 -4.00 -35.29
CA SER A 419 1.11 -4.86 -36.43
C SER A 419 2.00 -6.04 -36.05
N PHE A 420 1.56 -6.83 -35.07
CA PHE A 420 2.21 -8.09 -34.74
C PHE A 420 2.05 -9.09 -35.89
N SER A 421 3.12 -9.81 -36.18
CA SER A 421 3.01 -10.99 -37.02
C SER A 421 2.21 -12.07 -36.31
N GLN A 422 1.67 -12.99 -37.11
CA GLN A 422 0.97 -14.17 -36.62
C GLN A 422 1.84 -14.99 -35.65
N CYS A 423 3.10 -15.25 -36.01
CA CYS A 423 4.05 -15.98 -35.16
C CYS A 423 4.26 -15.30 -33.80
N GLN A 424 4.37 -13.97 -33.78
CA GLN A 424 4.49 -13.20 -32.53
C GLN A 424 3.24 -13.37 -31.65
N LEU A 425 2.05 -13.21 -32.21
CA LEU A 425 0.82 -13.38 -31.44
C LEU A 425 0.67 -14.81 -30.90
N PHE A 426 0.90 -15.83 -31.72
CA PHE A 426 0.81 -17.22 -31.25
C PHE A 426 1.89 -17.60 -30.25
N THR A 427 3.09 -17.01 -30.34
CA THR A 427 4.13 -17.19 -29.32
C THR A 427 3.64 -16.74 -27.94
N LEU A 428 2.96 -15.58 -27.87
CA LEU A 428 2.37 -15.09 -26.62
C LEU A 428 1.20 -15.94 -26.14
N LEU A 429 0.34 -16.42 -27.06
CA LEU A 429 -0.84 -17.20 -26.73
C LEU A 429 -0.52 -18.65 -26.33
N ALA A 430 0.51 -19.27 -26.93
CA ALA A 430 0.96 -20.59 -26.56
C ALA A 430 1.51 -20.62 -25.12
N ALA A 431 2.15 -19.51 -24.71
CA ALA A 431 2.59 -19.25 -23.34
C ALA A 431 3.32 -20.46 -22.72
N LYS A 432 4.32 -20.97 -23.44
CA LYS A 432 5.09 -22.14 -23.00
C LYS A 432 6.05 -21.78 -21.86
N ASN A 433 6.14 -22.65 -20.86
CA ASN A 433 7.11 -22.54 -19.77
C ASN A 433 8.52 -23.01 -20.21
N HIS A 434 9.47 -23.08 -19.28
CA HIS A 434 10.85 -23.54 -19.56
C HIS A 434 10.94 -25.01 -20.02
N ASP A 435 9.97 -25.85 -19.65
CA ASP A 435 9.86 -27.25 -20.10
C ASP A 435 9.11 -27.39 -21.44
N ASN A 436 8.84 -26.27 -22.13
CA ASN A 436 8.08 -26.23 -23.38
C ASN A 436 6.63 -26.72 -23.24
N MET A 437 6.09 -26.81 -22.01
CA MET A 437 4.69 -27.13 -21.73
C MET A 437 3.82 -25.89 -21.96
N SER A 438 2.76 -26.03 -22.77
CA SER A 438 1.87 -24.90 -23.08
C SER A 438 0.86 -24.63 -21.96
N ALA A 439 0.33 -23.40 -21.94
CA ALA A 439 -0.68 -22.98 -20.98
C ALA A 439 -1.98 -23.81 -21.05
N VAL A 440 -2.33 -24.33 -22.23
CA VAL A 440 -3.50 -25.20 -22.40
C VAL A 440 -3.26 -26.57 -21.79
N HIS A 441 -2.08 -27.16 -21.98
CA HIS A 441 -1.74 -28.47 -21.41
C HIS A 441 -1.84 -28.46 -19.89
N ILE A 442 -1.28 -27.45 -19.21
CA ILE A 442 -1.34 -27.35 -17.75
C ILE A 442 -2.78 -27.12 -17.25
N ALA A 443 -3.59 -26.33 -17.96
CA ALA A 443 -4.99 -26.11 -17.61
C ALA A 443 -5.81 -27.41 -17.71
N ILE A 444 -5.60 -28.21 -18.75
CA ILE A 444 -6.24 -29.53 -18.89
C ILE A 444 -5.78 -30.47 -17.77
N HIS A 445 -4.47 -30.52 -17.50
CA HIS A 445 -3.91 -31.33 -16.43
C HIS A 445 -4.51 -30.99 -15.05
N HIS A 446 -4.78 -29.71 -14.78
CA HIS A 446 -5.46 -29.24 -13.57
C HIS A 446 -7.01 -29.24 -13.66
N ASN A 447 -7.60 -29.83 -14.70
CA ASN A 447 -9.06 -29.91 -14.91
C ASN A 447 -9.78 -28.55 -15.04
N HIS A 448 -9.10 -27.50 -15.52
CA HIS A 448 -9.66 -26.16 -15.74
C HIS A 448 -10.35 -26.03 -17.11
N TYR A 449 -11.25 -26.95 -17.45
CA TYR A 449 -11.88 -27.05 -18.77
C TYR A 449 -12.63 -25.78 -19.21
N LYS A 450 -13.36 -25.11 -18.30
CA LYS A 450 -14.05 -23.84 -18.61
C LYS A 450 -13.09 -22.72 -19.02
N THR A 451 -11.90 -22.70 -18.44
CA THR A 451 -10.85 -21.73 -18.77
C THR A 451 -10.25 -22.03 -20.13
N VAL A 452 -10.08 -23.31 -20.48
CA VAL A 452 -9.67 -23.76 -21.82
C VAL A 452 -10.72 -23.40 -22.88
N GLU A 453 -12.00 -23.63 -22.61
CA GLU A 453 -13.10 -23.21 -23.49
C GLU A 453 -13.08 -21.69 -23.73
N THR A 454 -12.94 -20.91 -22.65
CA THR A 454 -12.84 -19.44 -22.72
C THR A 454 -11.64 -19.00 -23.55
N TYR A 455 -10.49 -19.64 -23.35
CA TYR A 455 -9.26 -19.39 -24.11
C TYR A 455 -9.46 -19.61 -25.61
N TYR A 456 -10.00 -20.78 -26.02
CA TYR A 456 -10.23 -21.07 -27.43
C TYR A 456 -11.29 -20.15 -28.05
N ALA A 457 -12.36 -19.84 -27.33
CA ALA A 457 -13.37 -18.89 -27.80
C ALA A 457 -12.76 -17.50 -28.05
N ALA A 458 -11.93 -17.01 -27.13
CA ALA A 458 -11.27 -15.71 -27.27
C ALA A 458 -10.27 -15.67 -28.44
N ILE A 459 -9.51 -16.76 -28.65
CA ILE A 459 -8.58 -16.85 -29.79
C ILE A 459 -9.32 -16.89 -31.12
N ASN A 460 -10.43 -17.61 -31.21
CA ASN A 460 -11.24 -17.65 -32.43
C ASN A 460 -11.73 -16.25 -32.83
N VAL A 461 -12.20 -15.46 -31.86
CA VAL A 461 -12.62 -14.07 -32.09
C VAL A 461 -11.47 -13.22 -32.63
N ILE A 462 -10.28 -13.31 -32.03
CA ILE A 462 -9.13 -12.50 -32.47
C ILE A 462 -8.63 -12.93 -33.84
N SER A 463 -8.57 -14.23 -34.10
CA SER A 463 -8.11 -14.78 -35.38
C SER A 463 -9.01 -14.34 -36.52
N GLN A 464 -10.33 -14.34 -36.32
CA GLN A 464 -11.29 -13.77 -37.26
C GLN A 464 -11.05 -12.27 -37.47
N SER A 465 -10.82 -11.51 -36.38
CA SER A 465 -10.59 -10.06 -36.43
C SER A 465 -9.29 -9.65 -37.13
N LEU A 466 -8.31 -10.56 -37.17
CA LEU A 466 -6.99 -10.40 -37.80
C LEU A 466 -6.89 -11.15 -39.14
N SER A 467 -7.96 -11.83 -39.57
CA SER A 467 -8.05 -12.59 -40.82
C SER A 467 -7.04 -13.75 -40.95
N PHE A 468 -6.75 -14.45 -39.85
CA PHE A 468 -5.97 -15.70 -39.88
C PHE A 468 -6.83 -16.88 -40.32
N SER A 469 -6.25 -17.83 -41.07
CA SER A 469 -6.96 -19.02 -41.54
C SER A 469 -7.16 -20.07 -40.44
N ALA A 470 -8.09 -21.00 -40.65
CA ALA A 470 -8.37 -22.06 -39.68
C ALA A 470 -7.24 -23.11 -39.60
N ASP A 471 -6.54 -23.37 -40.71
CA ASP A 471 -5.40 -24.28 -40.76
C ASP A 471 -4.15 -23.68 -40.07
N GLU A 472 -4.04 -22.35 -40.15
CA GLU A 472 -3.06 -21.55 -39.42
C GLU A 472 -3.25 -21.63 -37.89
N LEU A 473 -4.48 -21.72 -37.40
CA LEU A 473 -4.78 -21.89 -35.98
C LEU A 473 -4.37 -23.27 -35.45
N LYS A 474 -4.64 -24.33 -36.23
CA LYS A 474 -4.31 -25.73 -35.88
C LYS A 474 -2.82 -26.03 -35.80
N THR A 475 -1.98 -25.21 -36.45
CA THR A 475 -0.53 -25.45 -36.49
C THR A 475 0.17 -24.98 -35.21
N TYR A 476 -0.45 -24.06 -34.45
CA TYR A 476 0.17 -23.40 -33.30
C TYR A 476 -0.46 -23.74 -31.94
N LEU A 477 -1.71 -24.20 -31.93
CA LEU A 477 -2.45 -24.67 -30.76
C LEU A 477 -2.43 -26.19 -30.72
#